data_AF-A0A561WZ85-F1
#
_entry.id   AF-A0A561WZ85-F1
#
_cell.length_a   1.000
_cell.length_b   1.000
_cell.length_c   1.000
_cell.angle_alpha   90.00
_cell.angle_beta   90.00
_cell.angle_gamma   90.00
#
_symmetry.space_group_name_H-M   'P 1'
#
loop_
_entity.id
_entity.type
_entity.pdbx_description
1 polymer ?
#
loop_
_entity_poly.entity_id
_entity_poly.type
_entity_poly.pdbx_seq_one_letter_code
_entity_poly.pdbx_strand_id
1 'polypeptide(L)'
;MNKHLPLLLLSFLFLGSCAPQEISPPPPDYDETKKMVVDILKTDEGKKAIQDIMSDEQMKQQLMMDQTAVKETLQQVLTSEQGKKFWENAFKDPKFAESFAKGLQKEHEKMMKALMKDPEYQGMMIDILKDPEAEKAMMDVLKSKEFRQHVQKVVTETLNSPLYQAKIQDMLTKAAESLQQGGGKQEEGGEEGGEGGEGEEGGGGNQQGGSG
;
A
#
# COMPACT_ATOMS: atom_id res chain seq x y z
N MET A 1 -66.28 77.76 -0.90
CA MET A 1 -66.41 79.24 -0.80
C MET A 1 -65.59 79.71 0.38
N ASN A 2 -64.56 80.50 0.08
CA ASN A 2 -63.57 81.04 1.02
C ASN A 2 -64.09 82.23 1.83
N LYS A 3 -63.29 82.62 2.84
CA LYS A 3 -63.29 83.85 3.67
C LYS A 3 -63.95 83.58 5.03
N HIS A 4 -63.23 83.42 6.16
CA HIS A 4 -62.41 84.44 6.83
C HIS A 4 -61.23 83.84 7.64
N LEU A 5 -60.09 83.66 6.97
CA LEU A 5 -58.79 84.21 7.38
C LEU A 5 -58.91 85.75 7.22
N PRO A 6 -58.37 86.70 8.02
CA PRO A 6 -57.54 86.71 9.25
C PRO A 6 -57.87 87.87 10.24
N LEU A 7 -58.21 87.62 11.52
CA LEU A 7 -58.24 88.74 12.53
C LEU A 7 -57.88 88.33 13.96
N LEU A 8 -57.48 87.08 14.20
CA LEU A 8 -56.99 86.62 15.50
C LEU A 8 -55.56 86.06 15.38
N LEU A 9 -54.80 86.61 14.43
CA LEU A 9 -53.41 86.28 14.14
C LEU A 9 -52.43 87.40 14.57
N LEU A 10 -52.89 88.40 15.34
CA LEU A 10 -52.08 89.60 15.64
C LEU A 10 -51.96 89.95 17.14
N SER A 11 -52.46 89.12 18.07
CA SER A 11 -52.52 89.50 19.50
C SER A 11 -51.86 88.54 20.50
N PHE A 12 -51.08 87.54 20.07
CA PHE A 12 -50.39 86.63 21.01
C PHE A 12 -48.87 86.56 20.83
N LEU A 13 -48.29 87.53 20.12
CA LEU A 13 -46.86 87.60 19.78
C LEU A 13 -45.95 88.13 20.91
N PHE A 14 -46.39 88.14 22.18
CA PHE A 14 -45.62 88.72 23.29
C PHE A 14 -45.64 87.93 24.61
N LEU A 15 -45.61 86.60 24.57
CA LEU A 15 -45.22 85.81 25.74
C LEU A 15 -44.01 84.93 25.39
N GLY A 16 -42.83 85.57 25.43
CA GLY A 16 -41.57 84.86 25.55
C GLY A 16 -41.49 84.20 26.93
N SER A 17 -41.38 82.87 26.94
CA SER A 17 -40.88 82.11 28.08
C SER A 17 -39.71 81.28 27.60
N CYS A 18 -38.60 81.46 28.30
CA CYS A 18 -37.30 80.86 28.09
C CYS A 18 -37.37 79.37 28.46
N ALA A 19 -37.17 78.48 27.49
CA ALA A 19 -36.85 77.07 27.73
C ALA A 19 -35.36 76.87 27.42
N PRO A 20 -34.59 76.11 28.24
CA PRO A 20 -33.21 75.78 27.87
C PRO A 20 -33.23 74.97 26.57
N GLN A 21 -32.64 75.54 25.51
CA GLN A 21 -32.28 74.77 24.33
C GLN A 21 -31.10 73.88 24.72
N GLU A 22 -31.37 72.57 24.84
CA GLU A 22 -30.35 71.54 24.68
C GLU A 22 -29.70 71.74 23.30
N ILE A 23 -28.51 72.34 23.29
CA ILE A 23 -27.66 72.37 22.10
C ILE A 23 -27.22 70.93 21.87
N SER A 24 -27.94 70.21 21.01
CA SER A 24 -27.43 68.96 20.45
C SER A 24 -26.13 69.29 19.72
N PRO A 25 -25.00 68.62 20.02
CA PRO A 25 -23.77 68.79 19.25
C PRO A 25 -24.07 68.52 17.77
N PRO A 26 -23.42 69.22 16.82
CA PRO A 26 -23.50 68.84 15.42
C PRO A 26 -23.13 67.36 15.29
N PRO A 27 -23.83 66.58 14.45
CA PRO A 27 -23.47 65.17 14.26
C PRO A 27 -21.98 65.11 13.90
N PRO A 28 -21.22 64.19 14.52
CA PRO A 28 -19.78 64.14 14.34
C PRO A 28 -19.43 64.09 12.86
N ASP A 29 -18.34 64.78 12.48
CA ASP A 29 -17.82 64.74 11.11
C ASP A 29 -17.62 63.27 10.72
N TYR A 30 -17.91 62.93 9.47
CA TYR A 30 -17.81 61.57 8.96
C TYR A 30 -16.39 61.02 9.17
N ASP A 31 -15.37 61.87 9.03
CA ASP A 31 -13.97 61.53 9.25
C ASP A 31 -13.64 61.28 10.74
N GLU A 32 -14.24 62.04 11.66
CA GLU A 32 -14.09 61.80 13.10
C GLU A 32 -14.82 60.53 13.54
N THR A 33 -16.02 60.29 13.01
CA THR A 33 -16.78 59.05 13.27
C THR A 33 -16.05 57.83 12.74
N LYS A 34 -15.48 57.91 11.53
CA LYS A 34 -14.67 56.85 10.94
C LYS A 34 -13.43 56.56 11.78
N LYS A 35 -12.73 57.60 12.24
CA LYS A 35 -11.54 57.45 13.09
C LYS A 35 -11.92 56.81 14.43
N MET A 36 -13.00 57.25 15.05
CA MET A 36 -13.53 56.67 16.28
C MET A 36 -13.88 55.18 16.10
N VAL A 37 -14.57 54.81 15.02
CA VAL A 37 -14.92 53.40 14.74
C VAL A 37 -13.68 52.55 14.51
N VAL A 38 -12.70 53.05 13.74
CA VAL A 38 -11.43 52.34 13.52
C VAL A 38 -10.63 52.16 14.81
N ASP A 39 -10.63 53.17 15.67
CA ASP A 39 -9.93 53.12 16.95
C ASP A 39 -10.63 52.15 17.92
N ILE A 40 -11.97 52.13 17.96
CA ILE A 40 -12.78 51.14 18.72
C ILE A 40 -12.49 49.72 18.26
N LEU A 41 -12.43 49.46 16.94
CA LEU A 41 -12.09 48.13 16.42
C LEU A 41 -10.67 47.68 16.76
N LYS A 42 -9.75 48.64 16.97
CA LYS A 42 -8.36 48.37 17.34
C LYS A 42 -8.15 48.22 18.84
N THR A 43 -9.09 48.66 19.68
CA THR A 43 -8.98 48.48 21.14
C THR A 43 -9.05 47.00 21.50
N ASP A 44 -8.60 46.69 22.71
CA ASP A 44 -8.65 45.32 23.21
C ASP A 44 -10.09 44.85 23.39
N GLU A 45 -11.04 45.74 23.71
CA GLU A 45 -12.47 45.38 23.72
C GLU A 45 -13.00 45.09 22.32
N GLY A 46 -12.63 45.88 21.31
CA GLY A 46 -13.05 45.64 19.92
C GLY A 46 -12.53 44.31 19.38
N LYS A 47 -11.24 44.01 19.60
CA LYS A 47 -10.64 42.72 19.24
C LYS A 47 -11.29 41.56 20.00
N LYS A 48 -11.57 41.73 21.29
CA LYS A 48 -12.21 40.70 22.12
C LYS A 48 -13.66 40.44 21.67
N ALA A 49 -14.42 41.49 21.37
CA ALA A 49 -15.77 41.36 20.84
C ALA A 49 -15.78 40.62 19.49
N ILE A 50 -14.84 40.92 18.59
CA ILE A 50 -14.67 40.18 17.34
C ILE A 50 -14.29 38.73 17.63
N GLN A 51 -13.35 38.49 18.56
CA GLN A 51 -12.93 37.13 18.93
C GLN A 51 -14.08 36.31 19.53
N ASP A 52 -14.95 36.92 20.34
CA ASP A 52 -16.12 36.28 20.94
C ASP A 52 -17.15 35.93 19.85
N ILE A 53 -17.40 36.85 18.92
CA ILE A 53 -18.25 36.60 17.74
C ILE A 53 -17.64 35.51 16.84
N MET A 54 -16.32 35.51 16.63
CA MET A 54 -15.65 34.49 15.83
C MET A 54 -15.61 33.12 16.51
N SER A 55 -15.75 33.09 17.83
CA SER A 55 -15.82 31.87 18.62
C SER A 55 -17.21 31.25 18.63
N ASP A 56 -18.23 32.02 18.22
CA ASP A 56 -19.60 31.54 18.04
C ASP A 56 -19.67 30.47 16.93
N GLU A 57 -20.35 29.36 17.22
CA GLU A 57 -20.46 28.22 16.31
C GLU A 57 -21.24 28.56 15.04
N GLN A 58 -22.24 29.43 15.09
CA GLN A 58 -22.99 29.85 13.90
C GLN A 58 -22.12 30.73 12.99
N MET A 59 -21.31 31.62 13.59
CA MET A 59 -20.33 32.41 12.86
C MET A 59 -19.27 31.52 12.20
N LYS A 60 -18.66 30.60 12.96
CA LYS A 60 -17.65 29.65 12.43
C LYS A 60 -18.19 28.85 11.25
N GLN A 61 -19.42 28.34 11.35
CA GLN A 61 -20.06 27.62 10.26
C GLN A 61 -20.20 28.50 9.01
N GLN A 62 -20.63 29.75 9.17
CA GLN A 62 -20.81 30.68 8.06
C GLN A 62 -19.48 31.13 7.43
N LEU A 63 -18.40 31.20 8.22
CA LEU A 63 -17.05 31.50 7.72
C LEU A 63 -16.39 30.30 7.03
N MET A 64 -16.66 29.07 7.49
CA MET A 64 -16.21 27.82 6.87
C MET A 64 -17.01 27.41 5.62
N MET A 65 -18.07 28.15 5.29
CA MET A 65 -18.99 27.85 4.18
C MET A 65 -18.57 28.43 2.82
N ASP A 66 -17.40 29.07 2.68
CA ASP A 66 -16.85 29.29 1.33
C ASP A 66 -16.33 27.97 0.76
N GLN A 67 -17.28 27.14 0.35
CA GLN A 67 -17.08 25.84 -0.28
C GLN A 67 -16.16 25.93 -1.51
N THR A 68 -16.14 27.09 -2.19
CA THR A 68 -15.27 27.31 -3.35
C THR A 68 -13.83 27.46 -2.89
N ALA A 69 -13.56 28.36 -1.93
CA ALA A 69 -12.23 28.53 -1.37
C ALA A 69 -11.71 27.26 -0.68
N VAL A 70 -12.57 26.53 0.06
CA VAL A 70 -12.21 25.25 0.69
C VAL A 70 -11.88 24.19 -0.36
N LYS A 71 -12.71 24.04 -1.40
CA LYS A 71 -12.46 23.08 -2.48
C LYS A 71 -11.20 23.41 -3.27
N GLU A 72 -11.00 24.67 -3.63
CA GLU A 72 -9.81 25.12 -4.35
C GLU A 72 -8.55 24.91 -3.51
N THR A 73 -8.60 25.24 -2.22
CA THR A 73 -7.48 25.02 -1.30
C THR A 73 -7.18 23.53 -1.13
N LEU A 74 -8.20 22.69 -0.94
CA LEU A 74 -8.02 21.24 -0.85
C LEU A 74 -7.45 20.67 -2.15
N GLN A 75 -7.94 21.11 -3.30
CA GLN A 75 -7.43 20.69 -4.60
C GLN A 75 -5.97 21.12 -4.76
N GLN A 76 -5.63 22.37 -4.45
CA GLN A 76 -4.25 22.86 -4.51
C GLN A 76 -3.34 22.07 -3.58
N VAL A 77 -3.74 21.84 -2.33
CA VAL A 77 -2.92 21.12 -1.34
C VAL A 77 -2.76 19.65 -1.71
N LEU A 78 -3.82 18.98 -2.18
CA LEU A 78 -3.76 17.56 -2.51
C LEU A 78 -3.02 17.27 -3.82
N THR A 79 -3.03 18.22 -4.76
CA THR A 79 -2.35 18.07 -6.06
C THR A 79 -0.95 18.66 -6.09
N SER A 80 -0.55 19.40 -5.05
CA SER A 80 0.78 19.97 -4.95
C SER A 80 1.81 19.00 -4.38
N GLU A 81 3.08 19.38 -4.50
CA GLU A 81 4.19 18.69 -3.84
C GLU A 81 4.04 18.66 -2.30
N GLN A 82 3.31 19.62 -1.70
CA GLN A 82 3.01 19.56 -0.26
C GLN A 82 2.10 18.37 0.07
N GLY A 83 1.05 18.12 -0.73
CA GLY A 83 0.18 16.96 -0.56
C GLY A 83 0.92 15.64 -0.74
N LYS A 84 1.79 15.56 -1.76
CA LYS A 84 2.65 14.38 -1.98
C LYS A 84 3.56 14.10 -0.77
N LYS A 85 4.23 15.14 -0.24
CA LYS A 85 5.08 15.02 0.97
C LYS A 85 4.27 14.66 2.21
N PHE A 86 3.05 15.18 2.34
CA PHE A 86 2.14 14.79 3.42
C PHE A 86 1.86 13.29 3.38
N TRP A 87 1.43 12.76 2.22
CA TRP A 87 1.17 11.32 2.07
C TRP A 87 2.42 10.48 2.30
N GLU A 88 3.56 10.88 1.74
CA GLU A 88 4.83 10.16 1.95
C GLU A 88 5.21 10.06 3.44
N ASN A 89 5.01 11.13 4.21
CA ASN A 89 5.27 11.12 5.64
C ASN A 89 4.19 10.40 6.44
N ALA A 90 2.92 10.52 6.06
CA ALA A 90 1.82 9.83 6.71
C ALA A 90 1.94 8.30 6.56
N PHE A 91 2.37 7.82 5.39
CA PHE A 91 2.60 6.39 5.17
C PHE A 91 3.82 5.83 5.91
N LYS A 92 4.70 6.68 6.47
CA LYS A 92 5.77 6.23 7.37
C LYS A 92 5.26 5.90 8.78
N ASP A 93 4.07 6.38 9.17
CA ASP A 93 3.42 5.98 10.41
C ASP A 93 2.66 4.64 10.22
N PRO A 94 3.07 3.55 10.90
CA PRO A 94 2.40 2.27 10.79
C PRO A 94 0.91 2.29 11.16
N LYS A 95 0.49 3.13 12.13
CA LYS A 95 -0.92 3.20 12.55
C LYS A 95 -1.79 3.83 11.47
N PHE A 96 -1.26 4.87 10.83
CA PHE A 96 -1.92 5.49 9.69
C PHE A 96 -1.98 4.52 8.51
N ALA A 97 -0.85 3.91 8.15
CA ALA A 97 -0.76 2.94 7.05
C ALA A 97 -1.70 1.74 7.27
N GLU A 98 -1.79 1.21 8.49
CA GLU A 98 -2.71 0.12 8.84
C GLU A 98 -4.17 0.54 8.66
N SER A 99 -4.54 1.71 9.18
CA SER A 99 -5.92 2.21 9.07
C SER A 99 -6.32 2.47 7.61
N PHE A 100 -5.40 3.04 6.83
CA PHE A 100 -5.58 3.26 5.40
C PHE A 100 -5.70 1.93 4.63
N ALA A 101 -4.80 0.98 4.90
CA ALA A 101 -4.83 -0.35 4.28
C ALA A 101 -6.11 -1.11 4.61
N LYS A 102 -6.58 -1.05 5.86
CA LYS A 102 -7.87 -1.64 6.29
C LYS A 102 -9.06 -1.03 5.53
N GLY A 103 -9.05 0.28 5.32
CA GLY A 103 -10.08 0.97 4.53
C GLY A 103 -10.10 0.51 3.06
N LEU A 104 -8.92 0.26 2.48
CA LEU A 104 -8.79 -0.19 1.09
C LEU A 104 -8.82 -1.70 0.91
N GLN A 105 -8.78 -2.49 1.99
CA GLN A 105 -8.56 -3.94 1.94
C GLN A 105 -9.50 -4.65 0.97
N LYS A 106 -10.80 -4.32 1.01
CA LYS A 106 -11.82 -4.96 0.17
C LYS A 106 -11.60 -4.68 -1.33
N GLU A 107 -11.33 -3.42 -1.69
CA GLU A 107 -11.10 -3.05 -3.09
C GLU A 107 -9.73 -3.53 -3.57
N HIS A 108 -8.73 -3.51 -2.69
CA HIS A 108 -7.41 -4.07 -2.98
C HIS A 108 -7.47 -5.58 -3.22
N GLU A 109 -8.18 -6.34 -2.38
CA GLU A 109 -8.39 -7.78 -2.59
C GLU A 109 -9.13 -8.07 -3.90
N LYS A 110 -10.17 -7.29 -4.19
CA LYS A 110 -10.92 -7.41 -5.45
C LYS A 110 -10.04 -7.14 -6.67
N MET A 111 -9.21 -6.09 -6.61
CA MET A 111 -8.23 -5.77 -7.65
C MET A 111 -7.24 -6.93 -7.82
N MET A 112 -6.63 -7.44 -6.74
CA MET A 112 -5.68 -8.54 -6.82
C MET A 112 -6.31 -9.81 -7.42
N LYS A 113 -7.54 -10.16 -7.03
CA LYS A 113 -8.27 -11.29 -7.63
C LYS A 113 -8.58 -11.09 -9.11
N ALA A 114 -8.85 -9.86 -9.53
CA ALA A 114 -9.06 -9.53 -10.94
C ALA A 114 -7.75 -9.63 -11.73
N LEU A 115 -6.64 -9.09 -11.19
CA LEU A 115 -5.31 -9.17 -11.78
C LEU A 115 -4.83 -10.62 -11.91
N MET A 116 -5.14 -11.51 -10.96
CA MET A 116 -4.81 -12.94 -11.12
C MET A 116 -5.47 -13.61 -12.35
N LYS A 117 -6.49 -12.99 -12.95
CA LYS A 117 -7.14 -13.46 -14.18
C LYS A 117 -6.68 -12.68 -15.43
N ASP A 118 -5.88 -11.64 -15.24
CA ASP A 118 -5.33 -10.83 -16.30
C ASP A 118 -4.08 -11.50 -16.89
N PRO A 119 -3.97 -11.64 -18.23
CA PRO A 119 -2.84 -12.32 -18.86
C PRO A 119 -1.49 -11.67 -18.61
N GLU A 120 -1.41 -10.33 -18.54
CA GLU A 120 -0.16 -9.63 -18.32
C GLU A 120 0.33 -9.86 -16.88
N TYR A 121 -0.58 -9.75 -15.92
CA TYR A 121 -0.27 -10.04 -14.52
C TYR A 121 0.06 -11.51 -14.28
N GLN A 122 -0.61 -12.44 -14.96
CA GLN A 122 -0.23 -13.86 -14.94
C GLN A 122 1.17 -14.09 -15.50
N GLY A 123 1.55 -13.39 -16.58
CA GLY A 123 2.92 -13.43 -17.12
C GLY A 123 3.95 -13.03 -16.07
N MET A 124 3.73 -11.90 -15.39
CA MET A 124 4.60 -11.44 -14.30
C MET A 124 4.65 -12.45 -13.14
N MET A 125 3.51 -13.04 -12.77
CA MET A 125 3.44 -14.05 -11.71
C MET A 125 4.19 -15.33 -12.09
N ILE A 126 4.09 -15.77 -13.34
CA ILE A 126 4.84 -16.93 -13.85
C ILE A 126 6.34 -16.67 -13.77
N ASP A 127 6.79 -15.47 -14.08
CA ASP A 127 8.21 -15.14 -13.99
C ASP A 127 8.72 -15.14 -12.54
N ILE A 128 7.89 -14.72 -11.57
CA ILE A 128 8.16 -14.90 -10.14
C ILE A 128 8.24 -16.39 -9.77
N LEU A 129 7.35 -17.23 -10.31
CA LEU A 129 7.35 -18.67 -10.05
C LEU A 129 8.53 -19.43 -10.69
N LYS A 130 9.23 -18.82 -11.63
CA LYS A 130 10.47 -19.36 -12.23
C LYS A 130 11.73 -18.96 -11.45
N ASP A 131 11.61 -18.21 -10.37
CA ASP A 131 12.74 -17.86 -9.53
C ASP A 131 13.40 -19.14 -8.94
N PRO A 132 14.74 -19.19 -8.77
CA PRO A 132 15.42 -20.36 -8.22
C PRO A 132 14.89 -20.85 -6.87
N GLU A 133 14.36 -19.98 -6.01
CA GLU A 133 13.75 -20.40 -4.74
C GLU A 133 12.44 -21.16 -4.97
N ALA A 134 11.61 -20.69 -5.90
CA ALA A 134 10.38 -21.37 -6.29
C ALA A 134 10.67 -22.70 -7.00
N GLU A 135 11.70 -22.75 -7.86
CA GLU A 135 12.16 -23.99 -8.48
C GLU A 135 12.62 -25.00 -7.42
N LYS A 136 13.40 -24.56 -6.43
CA LYS A 136 13.83 -25.42 -5.33
C LYS A 136 12.65 -25.99 -4.54
N ALA A 137 11.67 -25.15 -4.20
CA ALA A 137 10.45 -25.59 -3.53
C ALA A 137 9.68 -26.63 -4.38
N MET A 138 9.60 -26.42 -5.70
CA MET A 138 9.00 -27.39 -6.62
C MET A 138 9.79 -28.70 -6.66
N MET A 139 11.12 -28.65 -6.67
CA MET A 139 11.97 -29.84 -6.64
C MET A 139 11.82 -30.64 -5.35
N ASP A 140 11.62 -29.97 -4.22
CA ASP A 140 11.36 -30.63 -2.94
C ASP A 140 10.00 -31.34 -2.97
N VAL A 141 8.97 -30.75 -3.59
CA VAL A 141 7.67 -31.39 -3.82
C VAL A 141 7.82 -32.62 -4.73
N LEU A 142 8.57 -32.52 -5.83
CA LEU A 142 8.80 -33.66 -6.74
C LEU A 142 9.57 -34.81 -6.08
N LYS A 143 10.41 -34.52 -5.07
CA LYS A 143 11.15 -35.53 -4.31
C LYS A 143 10.38 -36.04 -3.09
N SER A 144 9.20 -35.48 -2.80
CA SER A 144 8.39 -35.82 -1.63
C SER A 144 7.88 -37.26 -1.70
N LYS A 145 7.54 -37.84 -0.53
CA LYS A 145 7.03 -39.21 -0.46
C LYS A 145 5.69 -39.35 -1.19
N GLU A 146 4.86 -38.31 -1.13
CA GLU A 146 3.55 -38.23 -1.78
C GLU A 146 3.71 -38.28 -3.30
N PHE A 147 4.62 -37.48 -3.87
CA PHE A 147 4.85 -37.49 -5.31
C PHE A 147 5.55 -38.78 -5.79
N ARG A 148 6.43 -39.37 -4.97
CA ARG A 148 7.06 -40.67 -5.29
C ARG A 148 6.06 -41.79 -5.52
N GLN A 149 4.91 -41.81 -4.83
CA GLN A 149 3.87 -42.80 -5.07
C GLN A 149 3.28 -42.66 -6.49
N HIS A 150 3.06 -41.41 -6.92
CA HIS A 150 2.60 -41.13 -8.28
C HIS A 150 3.66 -41.54 -9.31
N VAL A 151 4.94 -41.18 -9.08
CA VAL A 151 6.05 -41.58 -9.95
C VAL A 151 6.18 -43.10 -10.02
N GLN A 152 6.09 -43.81 -8.90
CA GLN A 152 6.14 -45.27 -8.87
C GLN A 152 5.03 -45.88 -9.71
N LYS A 153 3.79 -45.37 -9.60
CA LYS A 153 2.66 -45.82 -10.42
C LYS A 153 2.93 -45.61 -11.91
N VAL A 154 3.35 -44.41 -12.32
CA VAL A 154 3.65 -44.08 -13.72
C VAL A 154 4.78 -44.96 -14.26
N VAL A 155 5.84 -45.19 -13.47
CA VAL A 155 6.95 -46.08 -13.84
C VAL A 155 6.46 -47.52 -14.01
N THR A 156 5.66 -48.03 -13.07
CA THR A 156 5.08 -49.38 -13.16
C THR A 156 4.19 -49.54 -14.39
N GLU A 157 3.32 -48.57 -14.67
CA GLU A 157 2.46 -48.57 -15.87
C GLU A 157 3.28 -48.52 -17.16
N THR A 158 4.34 -47.70 -17.18
CA THR A 158 5.24 -47.59 -18.33
C THR A 158 5.97 -48.91 -18.59
N LEU A 159 6.53 -49.55 -17.55
CA LEU A 159 7.22 -50.83 -17.65
C LEU A 159 6.28 -51.98 -18.05
N ASN A 160 5.02 -51.92 -17.63
CA ASN A 160 4.00 -52.90 -17.98
C ASN A 160 3.38 -52.65 -19.37
N SER A 161 3.73 -51.57 -20.05
CA SER A 161 3.24 -51.33 -21.39
C SER A 161 3.80 -52.37 -22.38
N PRO A 162 3.00 -52.90 -23.31
CA PRO A 162 3.45 -53.94 -24.25
C PRO A 162 4.70 -53.53 -25.04
N LEU A 163 4.82 -52.23 -25.36
CA LEU A 163 5.97 -51.69 -26.07
C LEU A 163 7.26 -51.76 -25.24
N TYR A 164 7.19 -51.40 -23.95
CA TYR A 164 8.34 -51.51 -23.06
C TYR A 164 8.65 -52.96 -22.69
N GLN A 165 7.64 -53.80 -22.46
CA GLN A 165 7.84 -55.24 -22.22
C GLN A 165 8.57 -55.90 -23.40
N ALA A 166 8.16 -55.59 -24.64
CA ALA A 166 8.84 -56.08 -25.83
C ALA A 166 10.30 -55.59 -25.93
N LYS A 167 10.55 -54.30 -25.62
CA LYS A 167 11.93 -53.76 -25.57
C LYS A 167 12.78 -54.43 -24.49
N ILE A 168 12.21 -54.70 -23.31
CA ILE A 168 12.89 -55.39 -22.23
C ILE A 168 13.21 -56.83 -22.65
N GLN A 169 12.27 -57.52 -23.29
CA GLN A 169 12.49 -58.87 -23.84
C GLN A 169 13.60 -58.87 -24.89
N ASP A 170 13.56 -57.95 -25.87
CA ASP A 170 14.61 -57.82 -26.89
C ASP A 170 16.00 -57.53 -26.28
N MET A 171 16.06 -56.66 -25.27
CA MET A 171 17.32 -56.41 -24.54
C MET A 171 17.81 -57.65 -23.79
N LEU A 172 16.92 -58.42 -23.16
CA LEU A 172 17.29 -59.66 -22.47
C LEU A 172 17.78 -60.72 -23.44
N THR A 173 17.15 -60.86 -24.61
CA THR A 173 17.59 -61.77 -25.68
C THR A 173 18.96 -61.39 -26.19
N LYS A 174 19.21 -60.11 -26.51
CA LYS A 174 20.53 -59.63 -26.94
C LYS A 174 21.61 -59.81 -25.88
N ALA A 175 21.28 -59.59 -24.61
CA ALA A 175 22.21 -59.84 -23.51
C ALA A 175 22.58 -61.34 -23.42
N ALA A 176 21.60 -62.24 -23.55
CA ALA A 176 21.85 -63.68 -23.57
C ALA A 176 22.70 -64.13 -24.77
N GLU A 177 22.43 -63.59 -25.96
CA GLU A 177 23.24 -63.84 -27.16
C GLU A 177 24.69 -63.34 -26.98
N SER A 178 24.87 -62.16 -26.37
CA SER A 178 26.21 -61.61 -26.08
C SER A 178 26.97 -62.44 -25.04
N LEU A 179 26.29 -63.00 -24.04
CA LEU A 179 26.89 -63.91 -23.06
C LEU A 179 27.25 -65.27 -23.69
N GLN A 180 26.45 -65.76 -24.63
CA GLN A 180 26.78 -66.97 -25.40
C GLN A 180 27.93 -66.75 -26.38
N GLN A 181 28.04 -65.57 -26.99
CA GLN A 181 29.19 -65.21 -27.82
C GLN A 181 30.46 -64.87 -27.00
N GLY A 182 30.31 -64.40 -25.76
CA GLY A 182 31.41 -64.11 -24.84
C GLY A 182 31.88 -65.30 -23.98
N GLY A 183 31.07 -66.37 -23.87
CA GLY A 183 31.37 -67.58 -23.09
C GLY A 183 32.24 -68.62 -23.80
N GLY A 184 32.66 -68.37 -25.04
CA GLY A 184 33.49 -69.26 -25.84
C GLY A 184 35.00 -69.11 -25.60
N LYS A 185 35.45 -69.00 -24.35
CA LYS A 185 36.86 -69.23 -23.97
C LYS A 185 36.91 -69.74 -22.52
N GLN A 186 36.48 -70.98 -22.36
CA GLN A 186 36.92 -71.81 -21.25
C GLN A 186 38.26 -72.42 -21.69
N GLU A 187 39.36 -71.79 -21.27
CA GLU A 187 40.70 -72.39 -21.33
C GLU A 187 40.76 -73.48 -20.25
N GLU A 188 40.86 -74.71 -20.71
CA GLU A 188 41.28 -75.87 -19.93
C GLU A 188 42.79 -76.03 -20.15
N GLY A 189 43.57 -76.00 -19.07
CA GLY A 189 44.96 -76.46 -19.06
C GLY A 189 45.95 -75.53 -18.38
N GLY A 190 46.48 -75.94 -17.22
CA GLY A 190 47.72 -75.37 -16.69
C GLY A 190 47.85 -75.39 -15.18
N GLU A 191 47.91 -76.58 -14.59
CA GLU A 191 48.45 -76.79 -13.25
C GLU A 191 49.97 -76.56 -13.30
N GLU A 192 50.50 -75.51 -12.67
CA GLU A 192 51.89 -75.49 -12.23
C GLU A 192 52.06 -74.52 -11.04
N GLY A 193 52.58 -75.06 -9.94
CA GLY A 193 52.67 -74.41 -8.65
C GLY A 193 53.80 -73.38 -8.52
N GLY A 194 53.91 -72.82 -7.32
CA GLY A 194 55.06 -72.01 -6.94
C GLY A 194 54.74 -70.94 -5.91
N GLU A 195 54.66 -71.37 -4.65
CA GLU A 195 55.50 -70.87 -3.56
C GLU A 195 55.67 -69.34 -3.34
N GLY A 196 55.23 -68.90 -2.15
CA GLY A 196 56.06 -68.07 -1.28
C GLY A 196 55.95 -66.56 -1.42
N GLY A 197 55.65 -65.89 -0.30
CA GLY A 197 55.89 -64.45 -0.17
C GLY A 197 55.05 -63.76 0.88
N GLU A 198 55.37 -64.01 2.15
CA GLU A 198 55.07 -63.07 3.26
C GLU A 198 55.62 -61.66 2.93
N GLY A 199 54.92 -60.63 3.39
CA GLY A 199 55.31 -59.24 3.18
C GLY A 199 54.45 -58.28 3.99
N GLU A 200 54.86 -58.12 5.23
CA GLU A 200 54.41 -57.23 6.30
C GLU A 200 54.16 -55.76 5.93
N GLU A 201 53.37 -55.15 6.82
CA GLU A 201 53.46 -53.80 7.37
C GLU A 201 53.27 -52.56 6.47
N GLY A 202 52.44 -51.66 6.99
CA GLY A 202 53.04 -50.39 7.43
C GLY A 202 52.21 -49.14 7.19
N GLY A 203 51.62 -48.64 8.30
CA GLY A 203 51.45 -47.22 8.57
C GLY A 203 50.32 -46.51 7.82
N GLY A 204 49.57 -45.59 8.41
CA GLY A 204 49.77 -44.83 9.63
C GLY A 204 48.79 -43.66 9.55
N GLY A 205 48.14 -43.34 10.66
CA GLY A 205 47.11 -42.31 10.71
C GLY A 205 47.62 -40.88 10.56
N ASN A 206 46.68 -39.96 10.33
CA ASN A 206 46.48 -38.70 11.08
C ASN A 206 45.22 -38.04 10.48
N GLN A 207 44.10 -37.91 11.18
CA GLN A 207 43.73 -36.89 12.18
C GLN A 207 43.57 -35.47 11.63
N GLN A 208 42.58 -34.78 12.22
CA GLN A 208 42.29 -33.34 12.22
C GLN A 208 41.19 -32.95 11.20
N GLY A 209 40.00 -32.51 11.59
CA GLY A 209 39.59 -31.73 12.77
C GLY A 209 39.53 -30.26 12.37
N GLY A 210 38.34 -29.65 12.40
CA GLY A 210 38.19 -28.24 12.08
C GLY A 210 36.74 -27.77 12.06
N SER A 211 36.32 -27.19 13.16
CA SER A 211 35.05 -26.50 13.39
C SER A 211 34.73 -25.43 12.34
N GLY A 212 33.44 -25.26 12.11
CA GLY A 212 32.78 -24.12 11.49
C GLY A 212 31.29 -24.29 11.66
#